data_AF-A0A525WBL6-F1
#
_entry.id   AF-A0A525WBL6-F1
#
_cell.length_a   1.000
_cell.length_b   1.000
_cell.length_c   1.000
_cell.angle_alpha   90.00
_cell.angle_beta   90.00
_cell.angle_gamma   90.00
#
_symmetry.space_group_name_H-M   'P 1'
#
loop_
_entity.id
_entity.type
_entity.pdbx_description
1 polymer ?
#
loop_
_entity_poly.entity_id
_entity_poly.type
_entity_poly.pdbx_seq_one_letter_code
_entity_poly.pdbx_strand_id
1 'polypeptide(L)'
;CVIISASGMCEGGRVVHHLKHAIQDEANVIVFVGFQAEHTLGRKLVEGWDVVPIFGVPTPCRAQIVKFNGLSAHADRHDLLAYVRAIQPSPSKVILVHGEEKQALSLALAIQAEYPRIEVTVPHVGSTLEI
;
A
#
# COMPACT_ATOMS: atom_id res chain seq x y z
N CYS A 1 -19.08 -8.96 -17.30
CA CYS A 1 -19.67 -8.77 -15.96
C CYS A 1 -18.68 -8.00 -15.09
N VAL A 2 -19.05 -7.64 -13.86
CA VAL A 2 -18.12 -7.08 -12.87
C VAL A 2 -18.04 -8.05 -11.69
N ILE A 3 -16.82 -8.37 -11.24
CA ILE A 3 -16.57 -9.27 -10.11
C ILE A 3 -15.84 -8.47 -9.03
N ILE A 4 -16.43 -8.42 -7.84
CA ILE A 4 -15.78 -7.88 -6.63
C ILE A 4 -15.56 -9.07 -5.69
N SER A 5 -14.30 -9.35 -5.36
CA SER A 5 -13.95 -10.51 -4.53
C SER A 5 -12.84 -10.17 -3.54
N ALA A 6 -12.95 -10.76 -2.35
CA ALA A 6 -11.88 -10.80 -1.36
C ALA A 6 -10.88 -11.95 -1.66
N SER A 7 -9.63 -11.87 -1.16
CA SER A 7 -9.04 -10.76 -0.38
C SER A 7 -8.42 -9.65 -1.27
N GLY A 8 -8.38 -8.41 -0.76
CA GLY A 8 -7.98 -7.22 -1.53
C GLY A 8 -6.51 -7.14 -1.96
N MET A 9 -5.67 -8.09 -1.49
CA MET A 9 -4.26 -8.21 -1.89
C MET A 9 -3.94 -9.51 -2.65
N CYS A 10 -4.98 -10.27 -3.00
CA CYS A 10 -4.87 -11.52 -3.76
C CYS A 10 -4.07 -12.64 -3.09
N GLU A 11 -3.94 -12.60 -1.76
CA GLU A 11 -3.22 -13.63 -0.99
C GLU A 11 -4.08 -14.87 -0.68
N GLY A 12 -5.40 -14.80 -0.90
CA GLY A 12 -6.29 -15.93 -0.64
C GLY A 12 -7.75 -15.66 -0.97
N GLY A 13 -8.54 -16.72 -0.89
CA GLY A 13 -9.98 -16.68 -1.18
C GLY A 13 -10.30 -16.77 -2.67
N ARG A 14 -11.56 -16.44 -3.02
CA ARG A 14 -12.08 -16.62 -4.37
C ARG A 14 -11.40 -15.74 -5.42
N VAL A 15 -10.80 -14.62 -5.02
CA VAL A 15 -10.07 -13.72 -5.93
C VAL A 15 -8.96 -14.46 -6.68
N VAL A 16 -8.25 -15.38 -6.02
CA VAL A 16 -7.16 -16.15 -6.63
C VAL A 16 -7.71 -17.11 -7.70
N HIS A 17 -8.89 -17.67 -7.48
CA HIS A 17 -9.59 -18.47 -8.49
C HIS A 17 -10.08 -17.61 -9.65
N HIS A 18 -10.60 -16.41 -9.40
CA HIS A 18 -10.99 -15.50 -10.48
C HIS A 18 -9.77 -15.09 -11.32
N LEU A 19 -8.64 -14.74 -10.67
CA LEU A 19 -7.39 -14.43 -11.36
C LEU A 19 -6.91 -15.60 -12.22
N LYS A 20 -6.93 -16.83 -11.70
CA LYS A 20 -6.54 -18.04 -12.46
C LYS A 20 -7.26 -18.14 -13.81
N HIS A 21 -8.53 -17.74 -13.89
CA HIS A 21 -9.33 -17.84 -15.11
C HIS A 21 -9.31 -16.57 -15.97
N ALA A 22 -9.05 -15.40 -15.38
CA ALA A 22 -9.17 -14.11 -16.07
C ALA A 22 -7.83 -13.54 -16.58
N ILE A 23 -6.72 -13.80 -15.88
CA ILE A 23 -5.47 -13.04 -16.05
C ILE A 23 -4.77 -13.25 -17.40
N GLN A 24 -5.02 -14.36 -18.09
CA GLN A 24 -4.40 -14.68 -19.37
C GLN A 24 -5.19 -14.20 -20.59
N ASP A 25 -6.34 -13.57 -20.39
CA ASP A 25 -7.17 -13.05 -21.47
C ASP A 25 -7.06 -11.52 -21.52
N GLU A 26 -6.58 -11.01 -22.65
CA GLU A 26 -6.32 -9.59 -22.93
C GLU A 26 -7.60 -8.75 -22.97
N ALA A 27 -8.77 -9.39 -23.14
CA ALA A 27 -10.05 -8.70 -23.06
C ALA A 27 -10.44 -8.32 -21.62
N ASN A 28 -9.74 -8.86 -20.60
CA ASN A 28 -10.02 -8.60 -19.19
C ASN A 28 -9.20 -7.44 -18.63
N VAL A 29 -9.79 -6.77 -17.65
CA VAL A 29 -9.15 -5.74 -16.84
C VAL A 29 -9.22 -6.13 -15.37
N ILE A 30 -8.08 -6.08 -14.67
CA ILE A 30 -7.97 -6.29 -13.24
C ILE A 30 -7.70 -4.94 -12.56
N VAL A 31 -8.61 -4.53 -11.68
CA VAL A 31 -8.56 -3.22 -11.04
C VAL A 31 -8.19 -3.36 -9.56
N PHE A 32 -7.12 -2.70 -9.14
CA PHE A 32 -6.71 -2.58 -7.74
C PHE A 32 -7.09 -1.21 -7.19
N VAL A 33 -7.89 -1.17 -6.13
CA VAL A 33 -8.44 0.06 -5.54
C VAL A 33 -7.76 0.51 -4.24
N GLY A 34 -6.75 -0.24 -3.79
CA GLY A 34 -6.09 -0.01 -2.51
C GLY A 34 -4.62 -0.43 -2.52
N PHE A 35 -3.94 -0.17 -1.40
CA PHE A 35 -2.54 -0.51 -1.21
C PHE A 35 -2.30 -2.02 -1.35
N GLN A 36 -1.16 -2.37 -1.95
CA GLN A 36 -0.71 -3.74 -2.12
C GLN A 36 0.62 -3.89 -1.38
N ALA A 37 0.61 -4.68 -0.31
CA ALA A 37 1.78 -4.88 0.52
C ALA A 37 2.88 -5.64 -0.23
N GLU A 38 4.13 -5.39 0.13
CA GLU A 38 5.27 -6.10 -0.44
C GLU A 38 5.11 -7.63 -0.36
N HIS A 39 5.67 -8.32 -1.36
CA HIS A 39 5.62 -9.77 -1.53
C HIS A 39 4.25 -10.40 -1.86
N THR A 40 3.15 -9.64 -1.77
CA THR A 40 1.82 -10.13 -2.16
C THR A 40 1.69 -10.36 -3.67
N LEU A 41 0.78 -11.24 -4.07
CA LEU A 41 0.44 -11.42 -5.49
C LEU A 41 -0.09 -10.12 -6.10
N GLY A 42 -0.93 -9.39 -5.39
CA GLY A 42 -1.45 -8.11 -5.85
C GLY A 42 -0.36 -7.07 -6.09
N ARG A 43 0.71 -7.05 -5.27
CA ARG A 43 1.86 -6.15 -5.48
C ARG A 43 2.63 -6.50 -6.75
N LYS A 44 2.90 -7.77 -7.01
CA LYS A 44 3.56 -8.24 -8.25
C LYS A 44 2.78 -7.80 -9.50
N LEU A 45 1.45 -7.89 -9.44
CA LEU A 45 0.57 -7.47 -10.53
C LEU A 45 0.63 -5.95 -10.75
N VAL A 46 0.53 -5.16 -9.69
CA VAL A 46 0.61 -3.70 -9.78
C VAL A 46 2.00 -3.20 -10.23
N GLU A 47 3.06 -3.94 -9.92
CA GLU A 47 4.42 -3.68 -10.40
C GLU A 47 4.66 -4.11 -11.85
N GLY A 48 3.68 -4.75 -12.50
CA GLY A 48 3.73 -5.09 -13.92
C GLY A 48 4.55 -6.35 -14.23
N TRP A 49 4.56 -7.34 -13.33
CA TRP A 49 5.23 -8.60 -13.61
C TRP A 49 4.54 -9.36 -14.75
N ASP A 50 5.30 -9.72 -15.80
CA ASP A 50 4.80 -10.48 -16.95
C ASP A 50 4.33 -11.90 -16.59
N VAL A 51 4.90 -12.48 -15.53
CA VAL A 51 4.55 -13.82 -15.03
C VAL A 51 4.45 -13.77 -13.51
N VAL A 52 3.31 -14.24 -12.98
CA VAL A 52 3.05 -14.30 -11.54
C VAL A 52 2.68 -15.70 -11.07
N PRO A 53 2.98 -16.08 -9.82
CA PRO A 53 2.59 -17.37 -9.28
C PRO A 53 1.12 -17.35 -8.83
N ILE A 54 0.27 -18.18 -9.45
CA ILE A 54 -1.11 -18.41 -9.01
C ILE A 54 -1.23 -19.87 -8.61
N PHE A 55 -1.55 -20.15 -7.34
CA PHE A 55 -1.48 -21.51 -6.75
C PHE A 55 -0.14 -22.21 -6.98
N GLY A 56 0.96 -21.44 -6.95
CA GLY A 56 2.32 -21.95 -7.20
C GLY A 56 2.63 -22.19 -8.69
N VAL A 57 1.68 -21.99 -9.60
CA VAL A 57 1.89 -22.16 -11.04
C VAL A 57 2.29 -20.83 -11.68
N PRO A 58 3.43 -20.74 -12.38
CA PRO A 58 3.79 -19.57 -13.18
C PRO A 58 2.73 -19.28 -14.23
N THR A 59 2.12 -18.11 -14.17
CA THR A 59 0.98 -17.73 -15.00
C THR A 59 1.28 -16.39 -15.68
N PRO A 60 1.31 -16.33 -17.03
CA PRO A 60 1.43 -15.08 -17.77
C PRO A 60 0.32 -14.07 -17.44
N CYS A 61 0.71 -12.82 -17.25
CA CYS A 61 -0.20 -11.70 -17.10
C CYS A 61 -0.43 -11.04 -18.47
N ARG A 62 -1.60 -11.27 -19.05
CA ARG A 62 -2.00 -10.64 -20.33
C ARG A 62 -3.15 -9.65 -20.16
N ALA A 63 -3.97 -9.84 -19.12
CA ALA A 63 -5.01 -8.89 -18.76
C ALA A 63 -4.41 -7.53 -18.40
N GLN A 64 -5.16 -6.46 -18.71
CA GLN A 64 -4.75 -5.11 -18.34
C GLN A 64 -4.83 -4.92 -16.82
N ILE A 65 -3.74 -4.43 -16.21
CA ILE A 65 -3.72 -4.06 -14.79
C ILE A 65 -3.96 -2.56 -14.65
N VAL A 66 -4.97 -2.18 -13.85
CA VAL A 66 -5.29 -0.78 -13.54
C VAL A 66 -5.22 -0.56 -12.04
N LYS A 67 -4.51 0.48 -11.61
CA LYS A 67 -4.48 0.91 -10.21
C LYS A 67 -5.30 2.19 -10.05
N PHE A 68 -6.34 2.14 -9.22
CA PHE A 68 -7.17 3.28 -8.89
C PHE A 68 -6.91 3.70 -7.43
N ASN A 69 -6.18 4.80 -7.23
CA ASN A 69 -5.78 5.26 -5.89
C ASN A 69 -6.89 6.03 -5.15
N GLY A 70 -7.96 6.44 -5.84
CA GLY A 70 -8.99 7.34 -5.27
C GLY A 70 -9.96 6.70 -4.28
N LEU A 71 -9.85 5.40 -4.01
CA LEU A 71 -10.73 4.67 -3.09
C LEU A 71 -9.98 4.11 -1.86
N SER A 72 -8.72 4.50 -1.66
CA SER A 72 -7.98 4.17 -0.45
C SER A 72 -8.61 4.85 0.76
N ALA A 73 -8.81 4.10 1.85
CA ALA A 73 -9.23 4.67 3.13
C ALA A 73 -8.09 5.34 3.91
N HIS A 74 -6.86 5.32 3.38
CA HIS A 74 -5.70 5.95 4.00
C HIS A 74 -5.46 7.35 3.44
N ALA A 75 -5.24 8.29 4.36
CA ALA A 75 -4.76 9.64 4.11
C ALA A 75 -3.49 9.62 3.25
N ASP A 76 -3.42 10.51 2.27
CA ASP A 76 -2.21 10.68 1.47
C ASP A 76 -1.14 11.50 2.24
N ARG A 77 -0.01 11.77 1.58
CA ARG A 77 1.07 12.57 2.20
C ARG A 77 0.60 13.97 2.64
N HIS A 78 -0.22 14.64 1.83
CA HIS A 78 -0.70 15.98 2.14
C HIS A 78 -1.70 15.97 3.28
N ASP A 79 -2.59 14.97 3.29
CA ASP A 79 -3.57 14.76 4.36
C ASP A 79 -2.87 14.49 5.70
N LEU A 80 -1.83 13.65 5.72
CA LEU A 80 -1.04 13.37 6.92
C LEU A 80 -0.31 14.62 7.44
N LEU A 81 0.27 15.42 6.55
CA LEU A 81 0.89 16.70 6.94
C LEU A 81 -0.15 17.69 7.47
N ALA A 82 -1.31 17.79 6.81
CA ALA A 82 -2.42 18.62 7.26
C ALA A 82 -2.92 18.18 8.65
N TYR A 83 -2.96 16.87 8.91
CA TYR A 83 -3.30 16.32 10.21
C TYR A 83 -2.32 16.78 11.29
N VAL A 84 -1.00 16.66 11.06
CA VAL A 84 0.02 17.15 12.00
C VAL A 84 -0.13 18.66 12.26
N ARG A 85 -0.38 19.46 11.22
CA ARG A 85 -0.57 20.92 11.35
C ARG A 85 -1.77 21.29 12.22
N ALA A 86 -2.81 20.47 12.23
CA ALA A 86 -4.05 20.73 12.96
C ALA A 86 -3.97 20.39 14.46
N ILE A 87 -2.95 19.64 14.91
CA ILE A 87 -2.82 19.22 16.31
C ILE A 87 -2.45 20.44 17.19
N GLN A 88 -3.25 20.69 18.23
CA GLN A 88 -3.01 21.74 19.22
C GLN A 88 -3.19 21.19 20.65
N PRO A 89 -2.22 21.44 21.57
CA PRO A 89 -0.92 22.05 21.32
C PRO A 89 -0.06 21.17 20.39
N SER A 90 0.91 21.78 19.69
CA SER A 90 1.85 21.05 18.84
C SER A 90 2.51 19.92 19.64
N PRO A 91 2.58 18.69 19.09
CA PRO A 91 3.22 17.59 19.80
C PRO A 91 4.71 17.85 19.96
N SER A 92 5.31 17.37 21.05
CA SER A 92 6.77 17.37 21.23
C SER A 92 7.45 16.25 20.44
N LYS A 93 6.73 15.15 20.18
CA LYS A 93 7.23 13.94 19.53
C LYS A 93 6.17 13.32 18.61
N VAL A 94 6.59 12.83 17.45
CA VAL A 94 5.77 12.09 16.47
C VAL A 94 6.48 10.78 16.14
N ILE A 95 5.77 9.67 16.26
CA ILE A 95 6.30 8.33 15.96
C ILE A 95 5.55 7.82 14.73
N LEU A 96 6.28 7.60 13.63
CA LEU A 96 5.70 7.12 12.38
C LEU A 96 5.78 5.59 12.32
N VAL A 97 4.62 4.96 12.22
CA VAL A 97 4.47 3.50 12.14
C VAL A 97 3.58 3.12 10.97
N HIS A 98 3.46 1.82 10.70
CA HIS A 98 2.54 1.26 9.70
C HIS A 98 2.71 1.88 8.29
N GLY A 99 3.94 1.85 7.78
CA GLY A 99 4.27 2.23 6.42
C GLY A 99 5.57 1.58 5.97
N GLU A 100 5.79 1.53 4.66
CA GLU A 100 7.08 1.14 4.09
C GLU A 100 8.16 2.14 4.57
N GLU A 101 9.36 1.65 4.91
CA GLU A 101 10.42 2.41 5.58
C GLU A 101 10.77 3.70 4.83
N LYS A 102 10.93 3.61 3.51
CA LYS A 102 11.27 4.76 2.66
C LYS A 102 10.21 5.85 2.73
N GLN A 103 8.93 5.48 2.77
CA GLN A 103 7.80 6.39 2.82
C GLN A 103 7.69 7.02 4.21
N ALA A 104 7.91 6.23 5.27
CA ALA A 104 7.93 6.74 6.64
C ALA A 104 9.08 7.74 6.85
N LEU A 105 10.30 7.42 6.39
CA LEU A 105 11.44 8.34 6.44
C LEU A 105 11.20 9.63 5.63
N SER A 106 10.59 9.51 4.44
CA SER A 106 10.22 10.66 3.62
C SER A 106 9.20 11.58 4.32
N LEU A 107 8.19 11.00 4.98
CA LEU A 107 7.24 11.75 5.78
C LEU A 107 7.90 12.37 7.03
N ALA A 108 8.83 11.67 7.67
CA ALA A 108 9.57 12.19 8.81
C ALA A 108 10.34 13.47 8.45
N LEU A 109 11.07 13.43 7.34
CA LEU A 109 11.80 14.59 6.82
C LEU A 109 10.85 15.76 6.50
N ALA A 110 9.67 15.47 5.94
CA ALA A 110 8.67 16.49 5.63
C ALA A 110 8.11 17.15 6.90
N ILE A 111 7.78 16.37 7.93
CA ILE A 111 7.33 16.89 9.22
C ILE A 111 8.43 17.75 9.86
N GLN A 112 9.67 17.25 9.87
CA GLN A 112 10.78 17.93 10.51
C GLN A 112 11.20 19.23 9.79
N ALA A 113 11.02 19.30 8.47
CA ALA A 113 11.22 20.52 7.71
C ALA A 113 10.21 21.63 8.08
N GLU A 114 8.96 21.26 8.37
CA GLU A 114 7.92 22.22 8.80
C GLU A 114 8.00 22.53 10.30
N TYR A 115 8.43 21.56 11.11
CA TYR A 115 8.46 21.64 12.55
C TYR A 115 9.81 21.14 13.13
N PRO A 116 10.87 21.97 13.09
CA PRO A 116 12.21 21.56 13.52
C PRO A 116 12.33 21.16 15.00
N ARG A 117 11.35 21.55 15.83
CA ARG A 117 11.31 21.28 17.27
C ARG A 117 10.58 19.98 17.63
N ILE A 118 9.89 19.36 16.68
CA ILE A 118 9.23 18.08 16.90
C ILE A 118 10.28 16.98 16.71
N GLU A 119 10.42 16.12 17.71
CA GLU A 119 11.18 14.88 17.56
C GLU A 119 10.38 13.91 16.69
N VAL A 120 10.91 13.50 15.54
CA VAL A 120 10.24 12.53 14.67
C VAL A 120 11.03 11.23 14.64
N THR A 121 10.38 10.12 14.99
CA THR A 121 11.01 8.80 15.06
C THR A 121 10.33 7.82 14.11
N VAL A 122 11.13 7.04 13.38
CA VAL A 122 10.67 5.90 12.58
C VAL A 122 11.28 4.63 13.20
N PRO A 123 10.58 3.95 14.12
CA PRO A 123 11.11 2.76 14.78
C PRO A 123 11.15 1.56 13.86
N HIS A 124 12.10 0.65 14.10
CA HIS A 124 12.13 -0.67 13.49
C HIS A 124 11.37 -1.69 14.35
N VAL A 125 10.97 -2.81 13.77
CA VAL A 125 10.32 -3.92 14.49
C VAL A 125 11.18 -4.34 15.69
N GLY A 126 10.57 -4.39 16.88
CA GLY A 126 11.26 -4.72 18.14
C GLY A 126 11.91 -3.53 18.86
N SER A 127 11.77 -2.31 18.34
CA SER A 127 12.23 -1.09 19.02
C SER A 127 11.35 -0.77 20.24
N THR A 128 11.98 -0.33 21.34
CA THR A 128 11.31 0.21 22.53
C THR A 128 11.56 1.70 22.59
N LEU A 129 10.50 2.48 22.82
CA LEU A 129 10.56 3.94 22.95
C LEU A 129 10.03 4.34 24.32
N GLU A 130 10.76 5.20 25.02
CA GLU A 130 10.26 5.90 26.20
C GLU A 130 9.47 7.14 25.75
N ILE A 131 8.34 7.39 26.42
CA ILE A 131 7.40 8.48 26.12
C ILE A 131 7.46 9.51 27.24
#